data_AF-A0A929HWP5-F1
#
_entry.id   AF-A0A929HWP5-F1
#
_cell.length_a   1.000
_cell.length_b   1.000
_cell.length_c   1.000
_cell.angle_alpha   90.00
_cell.angle_beta   90.00
_cell.angle_gamma   90.00
#
_symmetry.space_group_name_H-M   'P 1'
#
loop_
_entity.id
_entity.type
_entity.pdbx_description
1 polymer ?
#
loop_
_entity_poly.entity_id
_entity_poly.type
_entity_poly.pdbx_seq_one_letter_code
_entity_poly.pdbx_strand_id
1 'polypeptide(L)'
;MRNNGHYEKGLSCSFGDKHAADKLVQNIAIGYLAGWDDLADADGLLRKLFETDNTEYISELVTFMGTFRDRDDEKLRRKIKPLWKAIIEKVAPNLEKDEYRIIASNLGKWLSLVDTIDDDVYELLQIFVEAIEENWNSGFFIEYLRRHVIKTPTMVGNLYLKMLNAGTYPDYKKEDIIAIVQALYDLNEKESAIRICNIYFSKGFEFLRETFEKLN
;
A
#
# COMPACT_ATOMS: atom_id res chain seq x y z
N MET A 1 -13.74 -6.08 -28.08
CA MET A 1 -12.33 -6.34 -27.76
C MET A 1 -12.14 -7.63 -26.96
N ARG A 2 -12.81 -7.83 -25.82
CA ARG A 2 -12.78 -9.08 -25.04
C ARG A 2 -13.27 -10.31 -25.81
N ASN A 3 -14.48 -10.28 -26.35
CA ASN A 3 -15.08 -11.43 -27.05
C ASN A 3 -14.36 -11.86 -28.35
N ASN A 4 -13.37 -11.09 -28.81
CA ASN A 4 -12.59 -11.37 -30.01
C ASN A 4 -11.17 -11.88 -29.69
N GLY A 5 -10.86 -12.14 -28.41
CA GLY A 5 -9.55 -12.64 -27.97
C GLY A 5 -8.40 -11.63 -28.06
N HIS A 6 -8.69 -10.33 -28.20
CA HIS A 6 -7.64 -9.32 -28.43
C HIS A 6 -6.83 -9.03 -27.17
N TYR A 7 -7.44 -9.11 -25.98
CA TYR A 7 -6.72 -8.88 -24.73
C TYR A 7 -5.77 -10.03 -24.42
N GLU A 8 -6.19 -11.26 -24.66
CA GLU A 8 -5.38 -12.47 -24.51
C GLU A 8 -4.17 -12.44 -25.45
N LYS A 9 -4.39 -12.07 -26.72
CA LYS A 9 -3.29 -11.83 -27.66
C LYS A 9 -2.36 -10.73 -27.17
N GLY A 10 -2.91 -9.65 -26.61
CA GLY A 10 -2.15 -8.56 -26.00
C GLY A 10 -1.24 -9.05 -24.86
N LEU A 11 -1.77 -9.87 -23.94
CA LEU A 11 -1.00 -10.41 -22.81
C LEU A 11 0.17 -11.32 -23.26
N SER A 12 0.02 -12.00 -24.40
CA SER A 12 1.08 -12.80 -25.02
C SER A 12 2.05 -12.00 -25.90
N CYS A 13 1.81 -10.70 -26.10
CA CYS A 13 2.58 -9.87 -27.01
C CYS A 13 3.73 -9.17 -26.29
N SER A 14 4.93 -9.21 -26.88
CA SER A 14 6.01 -8.30 -26.50
C SER A 14 5.77 -6.97 -27.20
N PHE A 15 5.19 -6.01 -26.47
CA PHE A 15 4.99 -4.66 -26.99
C PHE A 15 6.33 -3.94 -27.12
N GLY A 16 6.60 -3.37 -28.29
CA GLY A 16 7.75 -2.47 -28.46
C GLY A 16 7.55 -1.09 -27.81
N ASP A 17 6.31 -0.76 -27.44
CA ASP A 17 5.93 0.48 -26.76
C ASP A 17 5.32 0.18 -25.38
N LYS A 18 5.99 0.66 -24.33
CA LYS A 18 5.52 0.53 -22.95
C LYS A 18 4.14 1.14 -22.74
N HIS A 19 3.82 2.25 -23.41
CA HIS A 19 2.52 2.89 -23.23
C HIS A 19 1.36 2.00 -23.70
N ALA A 20 1.58 1.22 -24.76
CA ALA A 20 0.59 0.27 -25.26
C ALA A 20 0.36 -0.87 -24.25
N ALA A 21 1.44 -1.38 -23.66
CA ALA A 21 1.38 -2.36 -22.57
C ALA A 21 0.65 -1.80 -21.33
N ASP A 22 0.95 -0.57 -20.92
CA ASP A 22 0.31 0.04 -19.76
C ASP A 22 -1.20 0.18 -20.00
N LYS A 23 -1.61 0.63 -21.20
CA LYS A 23 -3.03 0.74 -21.57
C LYS A 23 -3.76 -0.59 -21.58
N LEU A 24 -3.08 -1.69 -21.93
CA LEU A 24 -3.65 -3.03 -21.82
C LEU A 24 -3.99 -3.34 -20.36
N VAL A 25 -3.04 -3.16 -19.45
CA VAL A 25 -3.21 -3.39 -18.00
C VAL A 25 -4.30 -2.50 -17.41
N GLN A 26 -4.29 -1.21 -17.72
CA GLN A 26 -5.30 -0.24 -17.26
C GLN A 26 -6.72 -0.65 -17.70
N ASN A 27 -6.89 -1.11 -18.94
CA ASN A 27 -8.19 -1.57 -19.43
C ASN A 27 -8.67 -2.84 -18.71
N ILE A 28 -7.76 -3.78 -18.42
CA ILE A 28 -8.08 -4.98 -17.63
C ILE A 28 -8.50 -4.58 -16.21
N ALA A 29 -7.77 -3.67 -15.56
CA ALA A 29 -8.11 -3.14 -14.24
C ALA A 29 -9.48 -2.45 -14.21
N ILE A 30 -9.79 -1.63 -15.23
CA ILE A 30 -11.11 -1.01 -15.38
C ILE A 30 -12.20 -2.08 -15.53
N GLY A 31 -11.97 -3.13 -16.31
CA GLY A 31 -12.90 -4.25 -16.46
C GLY A 31 -13.22 -4.94 -15.13
N TYR A 32 -12.20 -5.17 -14.30
CA TYR A 32 -12.37 -5.71 -12.95
C TYR A 32 -13.17 -4.78 -12.03
N LEU A 33 -12.83 -3.49 -12.01
CA LEU A 33 -13.54 -2.49 -11.22
C LEU A 33 -15.00 -2.31 -11.65
N ALA A 34 -15.28 -2.41 -12.95
CA ALA A 34 -16.62 -2.35 -13.52
C ALA A 34 -17.46 -3.62 -13.28
N GLY A 35 -16.84 -4.68 -12.73
CA GLY A 35 -17.49 -5.99 -12.53
C GLY A 35 -17.69 -6.78 -13.82
N TRP A 36 -17.01 -6.41 -14.90
CA TRP A 36 -16.98 -7.20 -16.12
C TRP A 36 -16.04 -8.39 -15.96
N ASP A 37 -15.01 -8.28 -15.14
CA ASP A 37 -14.04 -9.33 -14.86
C ASP A 37 -13.99 -9.66 -13.37
N ASP A 38 -13.61 -10.89 -13.04
CA ASP A 38 -13.48 -11.36 -11.66
C ASP A 38 -12.22 -12.20 -11.47
N LEU A 39 -11.58 -12.07 -10.30
CA LEU A 39 -10.38 -12.86 -9.97
C LEU A 39 -10.68 -14.35 -9.85
N ALA A 40 -11.92 -14.72 -9.48
CA ALA A 40 -12.33 -16.11 -9.38
C ALA A 40 -12.61 -16.74 -10.76
N ASP A 41 -12.79 -15.94 -11.81
CA ASP A 41 -13.01 -16.45 -13.16
C ASP A 41 -11.69 -17.01 -13.72
N ALA A 42 -11.67 -18.32 -14.00
CA ALA A 42 -10.51 -19.00 -14.58
C ALA A 42 -10.15 -18.44 -15.97
N ASP A 43 -11.14 -17.93 -16.70
CA ASP A 43 -10.95 -17.32 -18.00
C ASP A 43 -10.82 -15.78 -17.94
N GLY A 44 -10.85 -15.21 -16.74
CA GLY A 44 -10.76 -13.78 -16.48
C GLY A 44 -9.44 -13.18 -16.96
N LEU A 45 -9.49 -11.96 -17.51
CA LEU A 45 -8.31 -11.29 -18.07
C LEU A 45 -7.32 -10.89 -16.97
N LEU A 46 -7.83 -10.48 -15.81
CA LEU A 46 -7.03 -10.14 -14.65
C LEU A 46 -6.26 -11.36 -14.14
N ARG A 47 -6.91 -12.53 -14.06
CA ARG A 47 -6.24 -13.78 -13.69
C ARG A 47 -5.16 -14.15 -14.69
N LYS A 48 -5.46 -14.09 -15.99
CA LYS A 48 -4.49 -14.31 -17.06
C LYS A 48 -3.31 -13.34 -17.00
N LEU A 49 -3.54 -12.08 -16.60
CA LEU A 49 -2.47 -11.11 -16.35
C LEU A 49 -1.54 -11.55 -15.21
N PHE A 50 -2.07 -12.14 -14.14
CA PHE A 50 -1.23 -12.70 -13.07
C PHE A 50 -0.42 -13.93 -13.51
N GLU A 51 -0.85 -14.64 -14.56
CA GLU A 51 -0.18 -15.82 -15.10
C GLU A 51 1.00 -15.48 -16.04
N THR A 52 1.15 -14.23 -16.50
CA THR A 52 2.20 -13.88 -17.49
C THR A 52 3.62 -13.73 -16.92
N ASP A 53 3.81 -13.89 -15.60
CA ASP A 53 5.04 -13.60 -14.84
C ASP A 53 5.68 -12.22 -15.14
N ASN A 54 4.93 -11.31 -15.77
CA ASN A 54 5.42 -10.00 -16.16
C ASN A 54 5.26 -9.01 -15.01
N THR A 55 6.36 -8.74 -14.31
CA THR A 55 6.38 -7.83 -13.16
C THR A 55 6.08 -6.39 -13.53
N GLU A 56 6.32 -5.96 -14.78
CA GLU A 56 5.93 -4.64 -15.26
C GLU A 56 4.40 -4.50 -15.29
N TYR A 57 3.68 -5.55 -15.68
CA TYR A 57 2.21 -5.54 -15.68
C TYR A 57 1.64 -5.43 -14.26
N ILE A 58 2.24 -6.15 -13.30
CA ILE A 58 1.84 -6.06 -11.89
C ILE A 58 2.17 -4.66 -11.33
N SER A 59 3.33 -4.12 -11.66
CA SER A 59 3.75 -2.78 -11.23
C SER A 59 2.84 -1.67 -11.77
N GLU A 60 2.46 -1.76 -13.05
CA GLU A 60 1.49 -0.83 -13.64
C GLU A 60 0.11 -0.99 -13.01
N LEU A 61 -0.35 -2.22 -12.75
CA LEU A 61 -1.60 -2.46 -12.05
C LEU A 61 -1.61 -1.79 -10.67
N VAL A 62 -0.55 -1.97 -9.88
CA VAL A 62 -0.41 -1.32 -8.56
C VAL A 62 -0.44 0.19 -8.67
N THR A 63 0.30 0.74 -9.63
CA THR A 63 0.42 2.19 -9.85
C THR A 63 -0.91 2.79 -10.29
N PHE A 64 -1.58 2.18 -11.28
CA PHE A 64 -2.85 2.65 -11.81
C PHE A 64 -3.95 2.65 -10.76
N MET A 65 -4.06 1.60 -9.94
CA MET A 65 -5.04 1.54 -8.85
C MET A 65 -4.82 2.64 -7.80
N GLY A 66 -3.57 3.05 -7.56
CA GLY A 66 -3.25 4.17 -6.67
C GLY A 66 -3.76 5.54 -7.16
N THR A 67 -4.15 5.67 -8.44
CA THR A 67 -4.75 6.90 -8.98
C THR A 67 -6.18 7.14 -8.46
N PHE A 68 -6.79 6.13 -7.84
CA PHE A 68 -8.15 6.21 -7.31
C PHE A 68 -8.20 6.65 -5.82
N ARG A 69 -7.06 7.00 -5.21
CA ARG A 69 -6.91 7.35 -3.78
C ARG A 69 -7.82 8.46 -3.24
N ASP A 70 -8.27 9.36 -4.11
CA ASP A 70 -9.13 10.49 -3.73
C ASP A 70 -10.61 10.23 -4.06
N ARG A 71 -10.95 9.00 -4.47
CA ARG A 71 -12.33 8.61 -4.79
C ARG A 71 -13.01 7.96 -3.59
N ASP A 72 -14.15 8.52 -3.21
CA ASP A 72 -15.07 7.90 -2.25
C ASP A 72 -16.02 6.95 -3.01
N ASP A 73 -15.54 5.74 -3.31
CA ASP A 73 -16.30 4.73 -4.06
C ASP A 73 -16.33 3.40 -3.29
N GLU A 74 -17.52 3.03 -2.81
CA GLU A 74 -17.73 1.78 -2.08
C GLU A 74 -17.46 0.53 -2.95
N LYS A 75 -17.77 0.59 -4.26
CA LYS A 75 -17.51 -0.53 -5.17
C LYS A 75 -16.02 -0.75 -5.34
N LEU A 76 -15.25 0.33 -5.46
CA LEU A 76 -13.79 0.27 -5.45
C LEU A 76 -13.30 -0.41 -4.17
N ARG A 77 -13.70 0.08 -2.98
CA ARG A 77 -13.25 -0.47 -1.69
C ARG A 77 -13.47 -1.99 -1.56
N ARG A 78 -14.62 -2.49 -2.03
CA ARG A 78 -14.93 -3.94 -2.03
C ARG A 78 -14.01 -4.77 -2.94
N LYS A 79 -13.45 -4.17 -3.98
CA LYS A 79 -12.55 -4.80 -4.95
C LYS A 79 -11.07 -4.65 -4.59
N ILE A 80 -10.70 -3.67 -3.75
CA ILE A 80 -9.29 -3.44 -3.36
C ILE A 80 -8.72 -4.62 -2.56
N LYS A 81 -9.35 -5.06 -1.47
CA LYS A 81 -8.75 -6.10 -0.62
C LYS A 81 -8.52 -7.44 -1.35
N PRO A 82 -9.48 -7.99 -2.12
CA PRO A 82 -9.23 -9.22 -2.88
C PRO A 82 -8.08 -9.08 -3.88
N LEU A 83 -8.01 -7.94 -4.58
CA LEU A 83 -6.94 -7.67 -5.52
C LEU A 83 -5.58 -7.53 -4.81
N TRP A 84 -5.54 -6.84 -3.68
CA TRP A 84 -4.32 -6.67 -2.89
C TRP A 84 -3.79 -8.02 -2.41
N LYS A 85 -4.67 -8.90 -1.89
CA LYS A 85 -4.33 -10.28 -1.50
C LYS A 85 -3.69 -11.05 -2.66
N ALA A 86 -4.32 -11.04 -3.84
CA ALA A 86 -3.81 -11.73 -5.03
C ALA A 86 -2.43 -11.22 -5.48
N ILE A 87 -2.18 -9.91 -5.39
CA ILE A 87 -0.86 -9.35 -5.71
C ILE A 87 0.18 -9.81 -4.68
N ILE A 88 -0.14 -9.74 -3.39
CA ILE A 88 0.78 -10.14 -2.32
C ILE A 88 1.13 -11.63 -2.39
N GLU A 89 0.18 -12.50 -2.71
CA GLU A 89 0.44 -13.94 -2.91
C GLU A 89 1.50 -14.20 -3.98
N LYS A 90 1.53 -13.37 -5.04
CA LYS A 90 2.56 -13.45 -6.08
C LYS A 90 3.88 -12.79 -5.67
N VAL A 91 3.80 -11.69 -4.93
CA VAL A 91 4.95 -10.81 -4.63
C VAL A 91 5.76 -11.26 -3.42
N ALA A 92 5.09 -11.62 -2.30
CA ALA A 92 5.75 -11.93 -1.05
C ALA A 92 6.79 -13.08 -1.12
N PRO A 93 6.57 -14.16 -1.91
CA PRO A 93 7.57 -15.22 -2.06
C PRO A 93 8.84 -14.83 -2.81
N ASN A 94 8.89 -13.63 -3.42
CA ASN A 94 9.96 -13.20 -4.33
C ASN A 94 10.64 -11.87 -3.90
N LEU A 95 10.50 -11.45 -2.64
CA LEU A 95 11.01 -10.15 -2.14
C LEU A 95 12.55 -10.02 -2.19
N GLU A 96 13.27 -11.13 -2.39
CA GLU A 96 14.71 -11.11 -2.64
C GLU A 96 15.08 -10.42 -3.96
N LYS A 97 14.13 -10.33 -4.91
CA LYS A 97 14.29 -9.67 -6.20
C LYS A 97 13.77 -8.23 -6.14
N ASP A 98 14.57 -7.30 -6.65
CA ASP A 98 14.28 -5.87 -6.54
C ASP A 98 12.95 -5.48 -7.22
N GLU A 99 12.60 -6.08 -8.36
CA GLU A 99 11.35 -5.76 -9.05
C GLU A 99 10.10 -6.10 -8.21
N TYR A 100 10.15 -7.18 -7.44
CA TYR A 100 9.07 -7.57 -6.53
C TYR A 100 9.06 -6.72 -5.26
N ARG A 101 10.24 -6.38 -4.72
CA ARG A 101 10.36 -5.45 -3.59
C ARG A 101 9.79 -4.07 -3.91
N ILE A 102 10.03 -3.56 -5.11
CA ILE A 102 9.47 -2.29 -5.60
C ILE A 102 7.94 -2.35 -5.66
N ILE A 103 7.37 -3.46 -6.15
CA ILE A 103 5.91 -3.66 -6.17
C ILE A 103 5.36 -3.66 -4.74
N ALA A 104 5.96 -4.42 -3.83
CA ALA A 104 5.55 -4.48 -2.42
C ALA A 104 5.63 -3.10 -1.74
N SER A 105 6.70 -2.34 -1.97
CA SER A 105 6.85 -0.99 -1.45
C SER A 105 5.75 -0.04 -1.98
N ASN A 106 5.37 -0.15 -3.25
CA ASN A 106 4.30 0.67 -3.82
C ASN A 106 2.89 0.29 -3.30
N LEU A 107 2.66 -0.96 -2.90
CA LEU A 107 1.39 -1.39 -2.33
C LEU A 107 1.06 -0.69 -1.01
N GLY A 108 2.05 -0.21 -0.24
CA GLY A 108 1.77 0.61 0.96
C GLY A 108 0.92 1.85 0.67
N LYS A 109 0.97 2.37 -0.57
CA LYS A 109 0.13 3.50 -1.00
C LYS A 109 -1.36 3.15 -1.07
N TRP A 110 -1.70 1.87 -1.21
CA TRP A 110 -3.09 1.41 -1.24
C TRP A 110 -3.78 1.52 0.12
N LEU A 111 -3.05 1.83 1.20
CA LEU A 111 -3.68 2.23 2.46
C LEU A 111 -4.64 3.41 2.26
N SER A 112 -4.37 4.30 1.30
CA SER A 112 -5.31 5.38 0.92
C SER A 112 -6.63 4.92 0.29
N LEU A 113 -6.74 3.66 -0.13
CA LEU A 113 -7.90 3.09 -0.82
C LEU A 113 -8.83 2.29 0.11
N VAL A 114 -8.47 2.16 1.39
CA VAL A 114 -9.27 1.48 2.41
C VAL A 114 -9.72 2.46 3.48
N ASP A 115 -10.80 2.13 4.19
CA ASP A 115 -11.37 3.02 5.21
C ASP A 115 -10.78 2.77 6.61
N THR A 116 -10.44 1.51 6.89
CA THR A 116 -9.95 1.04 8.18
C THR A 116 -8.85 0.00 7.99
N ILE A 117 -7.90 -0.03 8.93
CA ILE A 117 -6.91 -1.10 9.04
C ILE A 117 -7.51 -2.20 9.91
N ASP A 118 -8.24 -3.14 9.29
CA ASP A 118 -8.63 -4.39 9.94
C ASP A 118 -7.50 -5.42 9.86
N ASP A 119 -7.70 -6.60 10.46
CA ASP A 119 -6.70 -7.66 10.52
C ASP A 119 -6.17 -8.04 9.13
N ASP A 120 -7.07 -8.15 8.14
CA ASP A 120 -6.71 -8.43 6.74
C ASP A 120 -5.76 -7.36 6.16
N VAL A 121 -6.10 -6.08 6.30
CA VAL A 121 -5.25 -4.98 5.81
C VAL A 121 -3.95 -4.90 6.59
N TYR A 122 -3.99 -5.13 7.91
CA TYR A 122 -2.83 -5.12 8.77
C TYR A 122 -1.78 -6.14 8.33
N GLU A 123 -2.21 -7.39 8.05
CA GLU A 123 -1.33 -8.46 7.55
C GLU A 123 -0.74 -8.10 6.17
N LEU A 124 -1.55 -7.56 5.25
CA LEU A 124 -1.06 -7.12 3.94
C LEU A 124 0.01 -6.01 4.05
N LEU A 125 -0.13 -5.11 5.02
CA LEU A 125 0.82 -4.03 5.27
C LEU A 125 2.12 -4.51 5.93
N GLN A 126 2.14 -5.68 6.57
CA GLN A 126 3.40 -6.25 7.09
C GLN A 126 4.41 -6.45 5.96
N ILE A 127 3.95 -6.92 4.80
CA ILE A 127 4.78 -7.15 3.61
C ILE A 127 5.36 -5.83 3.07
N PHE A 128 4.57 -4.76 3.10
CA PHE A 128 5.08 -3.43 2.76
C PHE A 128 6.21 -3.01 3.69
N VAL A 129 6.05 -3.19 5.01
CA VAL A 129 7.07 -2.79 6.00
C VAL A 129 8.37 -3.60 5.84
N GLU A 130 8.30 -4.84 5.36
CA GLU A 130 9.49 -5.66 5.06
C GLU A 130 10.19 -5.22 3.76
N ALA A 131 9.44 -4.62 2.83
CA ALA A 131 9.94 -4.13 1.55
C ALA A 131 10.25 -2.62 1.54
N ILE A 132 10.05 -1.91 2.65
CA ILE A 132 10.25 -0.46 2.71
C ILE A 132 11.76 -0.15 2.70
N GLU A 133 12.26 0.35 1.58
CA GLU A 133 13.58 0.96 1.53
C GLU A 133 13.48 2.41 2.03
N GLU A 134 14.56 2.94 2.62
CA GLU A 134 14.65 4.31 3.13
C GLU A 134 14.46 5.35 2.00
N ASN A 135 13.22 5.65 1.56
CA ASN A 135 12.83 6.87 0.81
C ASN A 135 11.35 6.93 0.39
N TRP A 136 10.99 8.08 -0.23
CA TRP A 136 9.75 8.60 -0.87
C TRP A 136 8.38 8.00 -0.50
N ASN A 137 8.25 6.68 -0.48
CA ASN A 137 7.02 5.98 -0.10
C ASN A 137 6.70 6.15 1.39
N SER A 138 7.72 6.32 2.23
CA SER A 138 7.53 6.44 3.68
C SER A 138 6.75 7.70 4.09
N GLY A 139 6.96 8.84 3.42
CA GLY A 139 6.20 10.08 3.66
C GLY A 139 4.72 9.94 3.31
N PHE A 140 4.40 9.31 2.18
CA PHE A 140 3.01 9.00 1.81
C PHE A 140 2.38 8.03 2.81
N PHE A 141 3.13 7.03 3.25
CA PHE A 141 2.64 6.07 4.23
C PHE A 141 2.29 6.73 5.55
N ILE A 142 3.11 7.67 6.06
CA ILE A 142 2.79 8.48 7.23
C ILE A 142 1.52 9.30 7.02
N GLU A 143 1.41 10.00 5.89
CA GLU A 143 0.20 10.77 5.57
C GLU A 143 -1.05 9.88 5.59
N TYR A 144 -0.96 8.65 5.07
CA TYR A 144 -2.07 7.70 5.06
C TYR A 144 -2.34 7.09 6.45
N LEU A 145 -1.33 6.75 7.24
CA LEU A 145 -1.50 6.32 8.63
C LEU A 145 -2.23 7.39 9.46
N ARG A 146 -1.92 8.67 9.25
CA ARG A 146 -2.61 9.78 9.91
C ARG A 146 -4.11 9.77 9.65
N ARG A 147 -4.55 9.42 8.43
CA ARG A 147 -5.98 9.33 8.10
C ARG A 147 -6.69 8.19 8.85
N HIS A 148 -5.95 7.18 9.27
CA HIS A 148 -6.48 5.96 9.91
C HIS A 148 -6.39 5.97 11.44
N VAL A 149 -5.53 6.80 12.03
CA VAL A 149 -5.23 6.75 13.48
C VAL A 149 -6.47 6.89 14.36
N ILE A 150 -7.46 7.68 13.94
CA ILE A 150 -8.70 7.85 14.71
C ILE A 150 -9.57 6.57 14.70
N LYS A 151 -9.58 5.83 13.60
CA LYS A 151 -10.43 4.64 13.43
C LYS A 151 -9.77 3.38 13.95
N THR A 152 -8.46 3.26 13.78
CA THR A 152 -7.69 2.04 14.08
C THR A 152 -6.36 2.37 14.77
N PRO A 153 -6.39 3.02 15.96
CA PRO A 153 -5.19 3.57 16.61
C PRO A 153 -4.16 2.49 16.95
N THR A 154 -4.59 1.36 17.51
CA THR A 154 -3.70 0.24 17.88
C THR A 154 -2.91 -0.27 16.67
N MET A 155 -3.59 -0.52 15.55
CA MET A 155 -2.96 -1.01 14.32
C MET A 155 -2.00 0.03 13.72
N VAL A 156 -2.36 1.32 13.77
CA VAL A 156 -1.49 2.40 13.33
C VAL A 156 -0.22 2.48 14.18
N GLY A 157 -0.35 2.43 15.51
CA GLY A 157 0.79 2.43 16.44
C GLY A 157 1.74 1.25 16.18
N ASN A 158 1.19 0.05 16.01
CA ASN A 158 1.96 -1.16 15.72
C ASN A 158 2.70 -1.08 14.38
N LEU A 159 2.03 -0.65 13.30
CA LEU A 159 2.66 -0.49 11.98
C LEU A 159 3.76 0.57 12.01
N TYR A 160 3.51 1.70 12.67
CA TYR A 160 4.50 2.76 12.79
C TYR A 160 5.75 2.24 13.53
N LEU A 161 5.56 1.60 14.68
CA LEU A 161 6.66 1.01 15.44
C LEU A 161 7.41 -0.05 14.64
N LYS A 162 6.72 -0.92 13.88
CA LYS A 162 7.38 -1.92 13.03
C LYS A 162 8.26 -1.25 11.98
N MET A 163 7.77 -0.21 11.31
CA MET A 163 8.55 0.57 10.34
C MET A 163 9.79 1.22 10.97
N LEU A 164 9.65 1.83 12.14
CA LEU A 164 10.79 2.42 12.87
C LEU A 164 11.83 1.36 13.27
N ASN A 165 11.37 0.21 13.76
CA ASN A 165 12.25 -0.90 14.14
C ASN A 165 12.95 -1.54 12.94
N ALA A 166 12.34 -1.47 11.74
CA ALA A 166 12.95 -1.86 10.48
C ALA A 166 14.02 -0.86 9.97
N GLY A 167 14.25 0.24 10.70
CA GLY A 167 15.28 1.21 10.35
C GLY A 167 14.79 2.36 9.48
N THR A 168 13.49 2.48 9.22
CA THR A 168 12.96 3.62 8.45
C THR A 168 12.45 4.70 9.39
N TYR A 169 13.03 5.90 9.31
CA TYR A 169 12.71 7.04 10.18
C TYR A 169 12.20 8.24 9.38
N PRO A 170 10.91 8.29 8.99
CA PRO A 170 10.40 9.41 8.21
C PRO A 170 10.48 10.71 9.01
N ASP A 171 10.93 11.78 8.36
CA ASP A 171 11.07 13.11 8.96
C ASP A 171 10.50 14.23 8.08
N TYR A 172 9.93 13.88 6.92
CA TYR A 172 9.18 14.77 6.04
C TYR A 172 7.73 14.94 6.53
N LYS A 173 7.16 16.15 6.42
CA LYS A 173 5.85 16.54 6.98
C LYS A 173 5.70 16.12 8.44
N LYS A 174 6.57 16.66 9.30
CA LYS A 174 6.65 16.36 10.74
C LYS A 174 5.31 16.56 11.45
N GLU A 175 4.47 17.44 10.92
CA GLU A 175 3.12 17.72 11.40
C GLU A 175 2.23 16.47 11.34
N ASP A 176 2.37 15.63 10.31
CA ASP A 176 1.62 14.39 10.22
C ASP A 176 2.06 13.39 11.29
N ILE A 177 3.37 13.33 11.59
CA ILE A 177 3.95 12.48 12.63
C ILE A 177 3.49 12.93 14.02
N ILE A 178 3.60 14.24 14.30
CA ILE A 178 3.11 14.85 15.55
C ILE A 178 1.63 14.55 15.75
N ALA A 179 0.81 14.71 14.70
CA ALA A 179 -0.62 14.42 14.77
C ALA A 179 -0.91 12.94 15.06
N ILE A 180 -0.16 12.00 14.50
CA ILE A 180 -0.29 10.57 14.83
C ILE A 180 0.04 10.33 16.29
N VAL A 181 1.18 10.83 16.78
CA VAL A 181 1.62 10.61 18.17
C VAL A 181 0.61 11.18 19.16
N GLN A 182 0.10 12.39 18.91
CA GLN A 182 -0.92 13.00 19.75
C GLN A 182 -2.22 12.19 19.74
N ALA A 183 -2.69 11.78 18.56
CA ALA A 183 -3.91 10.97 18.44
C ALA A 183 -3.78 9.62 19.14
N LEU A 184 -2.63 8.94 19.02
CA LEU A 184 -2.38 7.69 19.74
C LEU A 184 -2.48 7.91 21.26
N TYR A 185 -1.88 8.97 21.78
CA TYR A 185 -2.00 9.29 23.20
C TYR A 185 -3.45 9.52 23.64
N ASP A 186 -4.18 10.37 22.92
CA ASP A 186 -5.57 10.74 23.22
C ASP A 186 -6.53 9.54 23.15
N LEU A 187 -6.18 8.53 22.34
CA LEU A 187 -6.95 7.30 22.11
C LEU A 187 -6.50 6.12 22.99
N ASN A 188 -5.82 6.38 24.11
CA ASN A 188 -5.32 5.39 25.07
C ASN A 188 -4.20 4.47 24.56
N GLU A 189 -3.53 4.80 23.44
CA GLU A 189 -2.34 4.11 22.92
C GLU A 189 -1.04 4.79 23.41
N LYS A 190 -1.01 5.15 24.71
CA LYS A 190 0.08 5.93 25.32
C LYS A 190 1.45 5.26 25.22
N GLU A 191 1.51 3.94 25.41
CA GLU A 191 2.76 3.18 25.32
C GLU A 191 3.37 3.29 23.91
N SER A 192 2.53 3.11 22.89
CA SER A 192 2.91 3.23 21.48
C SER A 192 3.42 4.64 21.16
N ALA A 193 2.71 5.69 21.60
CA ALA A 193 3.09 7.08 21.41
C ALA A 193 4.45 7.40 22.04
N ILE A 194 4.66 7.01 23.31
CA ILE A 194 5.93 7.21 24.03
C ILE A 194 7.08 6.48 23.33
N ARG A 195 6.85 5.24 22.89
CA ARG A 195 7.88 4.44 22.24
C ARG A 195 8.30 5.02 20.89
N ILE A 196 7.35 5.55 20.11
CA ILE A 196 7.64 6.28 18.86
C ILE A 196 8.56 7.48 19.15
N CYS A 197 8.20 8.32 20.12
CA CYS A 197 9.04 9.46 20.52
C CYS A 197 10.45 9.04 20.92
N ASN A 198 10.57 8.02 21.77
CA ASN A 198 11.86 7.53 22.26
C ASN A 198 12.75 7.01 21.12
N ILE A 199 12.17 6.31 20.12
CA ILE A 199 12.94 5.86 18.96
C ILE A 199 13.46 7.06 18.16
N TYR A 200 12.62 8.07 17.89
CA TYR A 200 13.06 9.29 17.21
C TYR A 200 14.17 10.02 17.97
N PHE A 201 14.04 10.19 19.29
CA PHE A 201 15.09 10.80 20.13
C PHE A 201 16.40 10.00 20.10
N SER A 202 16.32 8.66 20.14
CA SER A 202 17.51 7.81 20.05
C SER A 202 18.27 7.95 18.74
N LYS A 203 17.62 8.49 17.70
CA LYS A 203 18.18 8.77 16.37
C LYS A 203 18.52 10.25 16.16
N GLY A 204 18.38 11.08 17.20
CA GLY A 204 18.73 12.50 17.17
C GLY A 204 17.64 13.41 16.59
N PHE A 205 16.41 12.91 16.40
CA PHE A 205 15.30 13.74 15.93
C PHE A 205 14.56 14.39 17.11
N GLU A 206 14.48 15.71 17.10
CA GLU A 206 13.96 16.49 18.24
C GLU A 206 12.53 17.05 18.03
N PHE A 207 11.94 16.84 16.85
CA PHE A 207 10.67 17.47 16.48
C PHE A 207 9.45 16.98 17.29
N LEU A 208 9.60 15.88 18.06
CA LEU A 208 8.56 15.35 18.95
C LEU A 208 8.69 15.83 20.40
N ARG A 209 9.72 16.62 20.75
CA ARG A 209 9.99 17.04 22.14
C ARG A 209 8.80 17.72 22.81
N GLU A 210 8.25 18.76 22.18
CA GLU A 210 7.09 19.47 22.72
C GLU A 210 5.86 18.57 22.89
N THR A 211 5.67 17.60 21.99
CA THR A 211 4.58 16.64 22.10
C THR A 211 4.84 15.75 23.32
N PHE A 212 6.02 15.13 23.40
CA PHE A 212 6.41 14.25 24.49
C PHE A 212 6.33 14.90 25.88
N GLU A 213 6.72 16.17 26.00
CA GLU A 213 6.62 16.94 27.25
C GLU A 213 5.17 17.22 27.67
N LYS A 214 4.23 17.33 26.72
CA LYS A 214 2.79 17.45 27.04
C LYS A 214 2.16 16.13 27.48
N LEU A 215 2.74 15.00 27.08
CA LEU A 215 2.22 13.66 27.35
C LEU A 215 2.60 13.10 28.73
N ASN A 216 3.60 13.70 29.39
CA ASN A 216 4.16 13.30 30.68
C ASN A 216 3.98 14.38 31.74
#